data_AF-A0A401ZGS1-F1
#
_entry.id   AF-A0A401ZGS1-F1
#
_cell.length_a   1.000
_cell.length_b   1.000
_cell.length_c   1.000
_cell.angle_alpha   90.00
_cell.angle_beta   90.00
_cell.angle_gamma   90.00
#
_symmetry.space_group_name_H-M   'P 1'
#
loop_
_entity.id
_entity.type
_entity.pdbx_description
1 polymer ?
#
loop_
_entity_poly.entity_id
_entity_poly.type
_entity_poly.pdbx_seq_one_letter_code
_entity_poly.pdbx_strand_id
1 'polypeptide(L)'
;MHGLIFVTWEKYLVSRFGSSLLTTYRAKVGEGPANAPLASRVYDDAMLLAGVGAVHELTHLPVDTLLREYGRYFLINGLTSSRCSYLLTQVNSGRDLLLTMRDAHSQMRRIPDGLTPPIFSYEAVYDHNNSLTLIYDSDRQLCPVLWGAIEGAAERYGQKVRIQEKTCMRVGDDVCRFDVVFSPARSAPKTQLSPEQLAQRQLQQRTDNLVLSMLPAQRGITLAQLQSMLRTQTQFPPSHMRPSRLLEALQHLSHAGLVANTANEPGDSLTSRLYWRAPTFDV
;
A
#
# COMPACT_ATOMS: atom_id res chain seq x y z
N MET A 1 -10.19 7.85 -0.04
CA MET A 1 -8.95 7.24 0.47
C MET A 1 -9.08 5.72 0.72
N HIS A 2 -8.06 4.94 0.38
CA HIS A 2 -8.04 3.49 0.61
C HIS A 2 -7.98 3.11 2.10
N GLY A 3 -8.77 2.14 2.53
CA GLY A 3 -8.94 1.71 3.93
C GLY A 3 -7.69 1.17 4.59
N LEU A 4 -6.75 0.63 3.82
CA LEU A 4 -5.42 0.26 4.32
C LEU A 4 -4.75 1.44 5.05
N ILE A 5 -4.95 2.68 4.59
CA ILE A 5 -4.42 3.89 5.24
C ILE A 5 -5.01 4.06 6.63
N PHE A 6 -6.32 3.84 6.81
CA PHE A 6 -6.97 3.94 8.12
C PHE A 6 -6.50 2.86 9.09
N VAL A 7 -6.47 1.60 8.64
CA VAL A 7 -6.04 0.48 9.49
C VAL A 7 -4.56 0.63 9.90
N THR A 8 -3.71 1.12 8.99
CA THR A 8 -2.30 1.35 9.31
C THR A 8 -2.08 2.62 10.13
N TRP A 9 -2.92 3.65 9.98
CA TRP A 9 -2.95 4.83 10.85
C TRP A 9 -3.20 4.44 12.31
N GLU A 10 -4.23 3.64 12.58
CA GLU A 10 -4.49 3.16 13.94
C GLU A 10 -3.35 2.30 14.50
N LYS A 11 -2.73 1.47 13.66
CA LYS A 11 -1.54 0.70 14.04
C LYS A 11 -0.36 1.60 14.37
N TYR A 12 -0.17 2.69 13.63
CA TYR A 12 0.82 3.73 13.97
C TYR A 12 0.51 4.33 15.34
N LEU A 13 -0.75 4.69 15.61
CA LEU A 13 -1.14 5.25 16.92
C LEU A 13 -0.82 4.29 18.06
N VAL A 14 -1.15 3.01 17.93
CA VAL A 14 -0.80 1.99 18.93
C VAL A 14 0.71 1.84 19.07
N SER A 15 1.44 1.78 17.96
CA SER A 15 2.90 1.61 17.96
C SER A 15 3.62 2.81 18.59
N ARG A 16 3.08 4.02 18.45
CA ARG A 16 3.73 5.26 18.88
C ARG A 16 3.30 5.72 20.28
N PHE A 17 2.03 5.55 20.61
CA PHE A 17 1.38 6.12 21.80
C PHE A 17 0.68 5.08 22.68
N GLY A 18 0.60 3.82 22.24
CA GLY A 18 -0.06 2.73 22.96
C GLY A 18 -1.58 2.68 22.79
N SER A 19 -2.18 1.57 23.24
CA SER A 19 -3.61 1.27 23.07
C SER A 19 -4.56 2.23 23.81
N SER A 20 -4.07 2.87 24.87
CA SER A 20 -4.86 3.87 25.61
C SER A 20 -5.19 5.06 24.71
N LEU A 21 -4.21 5.59 23.98
CA LEU A 21 -4.44 6.70 23.06
C LEU A 21 -5.41 6.30 21.94
N LEU A 22 -5.28 5.10 21.37
CA LEU A 22 -6.20 4.62 20.34
C LEU A 22 -7.65 4.58 20.84
N THR A 23 -7.86 4.17 22.09
CA THR A 23 -9.20 4.12 22.69
C THR A 23 -9.81 5.51 22.79
N THR A 24 -9.05 6.49 23.29
CA THR A 24 -9.49 7.90 23.37
C THR A 24 -9.71 8.50 21.99
N TYR A 25 -8.83 8.20 21.03
CA TYR A 25 -8.98 8.62 19.63
C TYR A 25 -10.30 8.11 19.03
N ARG A 26 -10.58 6.81 19.14
CA ARG A 26 -11.81 6.20 18.61
C ARG A 26 -13.07 6.82 19.22
N ALA A 27 -13.07 7.01 20.53
CA ALA A 27 -14.17 7.69 21.22
C ALA A 27 -14.37 9.12 20.68
N LYS A 28 -13.28 9.86 20.43
CA LYS A 28 -13.33 11.23 19.91
C LYS A 28 -13.82 11.32 18.47
N VAL A 29 -13.49 10.36 17.60
CA VAL A 29 -13.95 10.32 16.21
C VAL A 29 -15.27 9.56 16.02
N GLY A 30 -15.88 9.06 17.10
CA GLY A 30 -17.12 8.29 17.04
C GLY A 30 -16.98 6.91 16.38
N GLU A 31 -15.79 6.31 16.44
CA GLU A 31 -15.53 4.97 15.92
C GLU A 31 -15.79 3.90 16.99
N GLY A 32 -16.51 2.85 16.59
CA GLY A 32 -16.78 1.64 17.36
C GLY A 32 -16.81 0.39 16.47
N PRO A 33 -17.19 -0.78 17.01
CA PRO A 33 -17.11 -2.05 16.27
C PRO A 33 -17.91 -2.09 14.96
N ALA A 34 -19.01 -1.33 14.88
CA ALA A 34 -19.91 -1.33 13.72
C ALA A 34 -19.37 -0.52 12.52
N ASN A 35 -18.49 0.46 12.76
CA ASN A 35 -17.97 1.38 11.75
C ASN A 35 -16.42 1.41 11.71
N ALA A 36 -15.76 0.46 12.36
CA ALA A 36 -14.31 0.32 12.31
C ALA A 36 -13.81 0.15 10.86
N PRO A 37 -12.72 0.81 10.47
CA PRO A 37 -12.25 0.81 9.11
C PRO A 37 -11.74 -0.58 8.69
N LEU A 38 -12.25 -1.06 7.58
CA LEU A 38 -11.76 -2.24 6.87
C LEU A 38 -10.76 -1.85 5.79
N ALA A 39 -9.66 -2.58 5.68
CA ALA A 39 -8.58 -2.31 4.73
C ALA A 39 -9.04 -2.35 3.26
N SER A 40 -10.06 -3.15 2.95
CA SER A 40 -10.60 -3.39 1.60
C SER A 40 -11.71 -2.43 1.19
N ARG A 41 -11.88 -1.31 1.88
CA ARG A 41 -12.92 -0.29 1.60
C ARG A 41 -12.28 1.03 1.19
N VAL A 42 -13.05 1.87 0.52
CA VAL A 42 -12.70 3.26 0.24
C VAL A 42 -13.55 4.15 1.15
N TYR A 43 -12.93 5.17 1.73
CA TYR A 43 -13.55 6.12 2.67
C TYR A 43 -13.36 7.55 2.17
N ASP A 44 -14.15 8.48 2.69
CA ASP A 44 -13.93 9.90 2.46
C ASP A 44 -12.58 10.34 3.06
N ASP A 45 -11.86 11.18 2.33
CA ASP A 45 -10.58 11.74 2.76
C ASP A 45 -10.73 12.58 4.04
N ALA A 46 -11.87 13.26 4.20
CA ALA A 46 -12.19 14.07 5.37
C ALA A 46 -12.16 13.26 6.68
N MET A 47 -12.49 11.96 6.62
CA MET A 47 -12.46 11.09 7.81
C MET A 47 -11.05 10.91 8.37
N LEU A 48 -10.05 10.67 7.50
CA LEU A 48 -8.66 10.57 7.97
C LEU A 48 -8.19 11.92 8.51
N LEU A 49 -8.46 13.01 7.78
CA LEU A 49 -8.00 14.34 8.17
C LEU A 49 -8.58 14.78 9.52
N ALA A 50 -9.86 14.51 9.78
CA ALA A 50 -10.48 14.71 11.07
C ALA A 50 -9.81 13.87 12.17
N GLY A 51 -9.48 12.61 11.86
CA GLY A 51 -8.73 11.74 12.77
C GLY A 51 -7.33 12.26 13.10
N VAL A 52 -6.60 12.76 12.11
CA VAL A 52 -5.28 13.37 12.32
C VAL A 52 -5.40 14.62 13.21
N GLY A 53 -6.42 15.45 12.99
CA GLY A 53 -6.74 16.60 13.86
C GLY A 53 -7.04 16.18 15.30
N ALA A 54 -7.81 15.10 15.48
CA ALA A 54 -8.09 14.55 16.82
C ALA A 54 -6.80 14.11 17.54
N VAL A 55 -5.85 13.48 16.84
CA VAL A 55 -4.56 13.08 17.43
C VAL A 55 -3.69 14.30 17.75
N HIS A 56 -3.70 15.32 16.89
CA HIS A 56 -3.03 16.59 17.18
C HIS A 56 -3.54 17.20 18.49
N GLU A 57 -4.87 17.27 18.69
CA GLU A 57 -5.45 17.80 19.92
C GLU A 57 -5.09 16.96 21.16
N LEU A 58 -5.04 15.62 21.03
CA LEU A 58 -4.73 14.72 22.13
C LEU A 58 -3.24 14.69 22.52
N THR A 59 -2.35 14.94 21.57
CA THR A 59 -0.89 14.78 21.75
C THR A 59 -0.11 16.09 21.72
N HIS A 60 -0.74 17.17 21.24
CA HIS A 60 -0.12 18.46 20.92
C HIS A 60 1.04 18.40 19.91
N LEU A 61 1.21 17.27 19.21
CA LEU A 61 2.21 17.15 18.15
C LEU A 61 1.74 17.85 16.88
N PRO A 62 2.61 18.58 16.16
CA PRO A 62 2.24 19.19 14.89
C PRO A 62 1.72 18.16 13.89
N VAL A 63 0.66 18.51 13.16
CA VAL A 63 0.05 17.64 12.14
C VAL A 63 1.07 17.14 11.13
N ASP A 64 1.96 18.01 10.66
CA ASP A 64 3.01 17.64 9.69
C ASP A 64 3.99 16.62 10.25
N THR A 65 4.31 16.71 11.55
CA THR A 65 5.14 15.70 12.25
C THR A 65 4.42 14.36 12.29
N LEU A 66 3.14 14.35 12.70
CA LEU A 66 2.33 13.13 12.75
C LEU A 66 2.22 12.45 11.37
N LEU A 67 1.94 13.22 10.33
CA LEU A 67 1.80 12.71 8.96
C LEU A 67 3.11 12.18 8.40
N ARG A 68 4.25 12.83 8.68
CA ARG A 68 5.58 12.33 8.29
C ARG A 68 5.96 11.07 9.04
N GLU A 69 5.77 11.04 10.35
CA GLU A 69 6.00 9.83 11.15
C GLU A 69 5.12 8.67 10.66
N TYR A 70 3.84 8.96 10.38
CA TYR A 70 2.92 7.98 9.82
C TYR A 70 3.35 7.50 8.43
N GLY A 71 3.75 8.40 7.51
CA GLY A 71 4.25 8.02 6.19
C GLY A 71 5.45 7.06 6.29
N ARG A 72 6.37 7.34 7.21
CA ARG A 72 7.50 6.44 7.50
C ARG A 72 7.02 5.10 8.04
N TYR A 73 6.14 5.10 9.03
CA TYR A 73 5.55 3.89 9.61
C TYR A 73 4.79 3.04 8.57
N PHE A 74 4.04 3.69 7.68
CA PHE A 74 3.27 3.05 6.61
C PHE A 74 4.18 2.16 5.78
N LEU A 75 5.41 2.60 5.53
CA LEU A 75 6.36 1.85 4.72
C LEU A 75 7.12 0.77 5.48
N ILE A 76 7.17 0.75 6.82
CA ILE A 76 8.00 -0.23 7.57
C ILE A 76 7.18 -1.26 8.37
N ASN A 77 5.88 -1.03 8.55
CA ASN A 77 5.06 -1.90 9.40
C ASN A 77 4.75 -3.27 8.74
N GLY A 78 4.44 -4.26 9.58
CA GLY A 78 4.15 -5.64 9.15
C GLY A 78 2.87 -5.80 8.34
N LEU A 79 1.85 -4.96 8.57
CA LEU A 79 0.60 -5.04 7.80
C LEU A 79 0.81 -4.61 6.36
N THR A 80 1.49 -3.48 6.11
CA THR A 80 1.87 -3.08 4.74
C THR A 80 2.77 -4.13 4.10
N SER A 81 3.71 -4.70 4.85
CA SER A 81 4.59 -5.76 4.35
C SER A 81 3.82 -6.99 3.85
N SER A 82 2.74 -7.35 4.54
CA SER A 82 1.84 -8.44 4.14
C SER A 82 0.92 -8.03 2.99
N ARG A 83 0.20 -6.91 3.12
CA ARG A 83 -0.85 -6.50 2.16
C ARG A 83 -0.29 -6.08 0.81
N CYS A 84 0.86 -5.41 0.81
CA CYS A 84 1.53 -4.96 -0.41
C CYS A 84 2.65 -5.92 -0.84
N SER A 85 2.62 -7.17 -0.38
CA SER A 85 3.68 -8.16 -0.63
C SER A 85 3.94 -8.36 -2.14
N TYR A 86 2.90 -8.38 -2.97
CA TYR A 86 3.06 -8.50 -4.42
C TYR A 86 3.98 -7.43 -5.00
N LEU A 87 3.83 -6.16 -4.59
CA LEU A 87 4.67 -5.04 -5.04
C LEU A 87 6.06 -5.10 -4.38
N LEU A 88 6.09 -5.23 -3.06
CA LEU A 88 7.34 -5.20 -2.26
C LEU A 88 8.28 -6.35 -2.60
N THR A 89 7.76 -7.45 -3.13
CA THR A 89 8.57 -8.60 -3.55
C THR A 89 9.24 -8.41 -4.91
N GLN A 90 8.94 -7.34 -5.64
CA GLN A 90 9.51 -7.03 -6.95
C GLN A 90 10.62 -5.98 -6.89
N VAL A 91 10.85 -5.36 -5.73
CA VAL A 91 11.79 -4.25 -5.54
C VAL A 91 12.81 -4.58 -4.45
N ASN A 92 14.03 -4.07 -4.61
CA ASN A 92 15.18 -4.39 -3.74
C ASN A 92 15.85 -3.15 -3.13
N SER A 93 15.38 -1.95 -3.47
CA SER A 93 15.88 -0.69 -2.91
C SER A 93 14.76 0.33 -2.74
N GLY A 94 15.01 1.36 -1.93
CA GLY A 94 14.08 2.46 -1.75
C GLY A 94 13.81 3.21 -3.05
N ARG A 95 14.85 3.37 -3.90
CA ARG A 95 14.71 3.94 -5.24
C ARG A 95 13.77 3.11 -6.13
N ASP A 96 13.99 1.79 -6.21
CA ASP A 96 13.14 0.92 -7.03
C ASP A 96 11.70 0.97 -6.55
N LEU A 97 11.50 0.96 -5.22
CA LEU A 97 10.17 1.10 -4.63
C LEU A 97 9.50 2.40 -5.07
N LEU A 98 10.20 3.54 -5.00
CA LEU A 98 9.64 4.81 -5.50
C LEU A 98 9.26 4.68 -6.97
N LEU A 99 10.16 4.22 -7.85
CA LEU A 99 9.88 4.11 -9.28
C LEU A 99 8.64 3.23 -9.57
N THR A 100 8.49 2.10 -8.88
CA THR A 100 7.32 1.21 -9.00
C THR A 100 6.01 1.88 -8.56
N MET A 101 6.04 2.90 -7.69
CA MET A 101 4.82 3.57 -7.22
C MET A 101 4.06 4.32 -8.31
N ARG A 102 4.70 4.75 -9.41
CA ARG A 102 3.97 5.35 -10.55
C ARG A 102 2.98 4.35 -11.12
N ASP A 103 3.48 3.17 -11.50
CA ASP A 103 2.67 2.15 -12.16
C ASP A 103 1.65 1.56 -11.20
N ALA A 104 2.01 1.33 -9.94
CA ALA A 104 1.10 0.81 -8.93
C ALA A 104 -0.09 1.76 -8.69
N HIS A 105 0.14 3.06 -8.48
CA HIS A 105 -0.94 4.02 -8.23
C HIS A 105 -1.77 4.31 -9.50
N SER A 106 -1.13 4.31 -10.68
CA SER A 106 -1.85 4.37 -11.97
C SER A 106 -2.78 3.17 -12.15
N GLN A 107 -2.30 1.97 -11.86
CA GLN A 107 -3.08 0.74 -11.96
C GLN A 107 -4.23 0.71 -10.94
N MET A 108 -4.01 1.16 -9.70
CA MET A 108 -5.09 1.27 -8.70
C MET A 108 -6.20 2.23 -9.15
N ARG A 109 -5.86 3.34 -9.82
CA ARG A 109 -6.84 4.32 -10.31
C ARG A 109 -7.80 3.74 -11.36
N ARG A 110 -7.40 2.70 -12.07
CA ARG A 110 -8.22 2.05 -13.12
C ARG A 110 -9.33 1.17 -12.57
N ILE A 111 -9.32 0.88 -11.26
CA ILE A 111 -10.41 0.17 -10.62
C ILE A 111 -11.56 1.16 -10.41
N PRO A 112 -12.78 0.84 -10.86
CA PRO A 112 -13.94 1.73 -10.70
C PRO A 112 -14.52 1.65 -9.28
N ASP A 113 -13.71 1.91 -8.26
CA ASP A 113 -14.08 1.86 -6.83
C ASP A 113 -13.98 3.23 -6.13
N GLY A 114 -13.72 4.29 -6.90
CA GLY A 114 -13.58 5.66 -6.39
C GLY A 114 -12.22 5.96 -5.77
N LEU A 115 -11.21 5.08 -5.92
CA LEU A 115 -9.84 5.41 -5.54
C LEU A 115 -9.28 6.53 -6.40
N THR A 116 -8.75 7.56 -5.74
CA THR A 116 -8.02 8.66 -6.39
C THR A 116 -6.57 8.73 -5.90
N PRO A 117 -5.70 7.74 -6.22
CA PRO A 117 -4.28 7.78 -5.87
C PRO A 117 -3.57 9.06 -6.34
N PRO A 118 -2.47 9.49 -5.67
CA PRO A 118 -1.64 10.56 -6.21
C PRO A 118 -0.99 10.17 -7.54
N ILE A 119 -0.63 11.16 -8.34
CA ILE A 119 0.14 10.97 -9.57
C ILE A 119 1.62 11.12 -9.22
N PHE A 120 2.42 10.15 -9.67
CA PHE A 120 3.87 10.18 -9.54
C PHE A 120 4.55 10.28 -10.89
N SER A 121 5.38 11.30 -11.05
CA SER A 121 6.28 11.46 -12.18
C SER A 121 7.73 11.56 -11.72
N TYR A 122 8.67 11.33 -12.63
CA TYR A 122 10.09 11.19 -12.32
C TYR A 122 10.91 11.88 -13.41
N GLU A 123 11.91 12.63 -12.97
CA GLU A 123 12.92 13.29 -13.81
C GLU A 123 14.31 12.97 -13.24
N ALA A 124 15.36 13.27 -14.01
CA ALA A 124 16.76 13.20 -13.54
C ALA A 124 17.09 11.87 -12.84
N VAL A 125 16.67 10.75 -13.45
CA VAL A 125 16.81 9.41 -12.88
C VAL A 125 18.22 8.89 -13.18
N TYR A 126 19.05 8.77 -12.14
CA TYR A 126 20.46 8.42 -12.30
C TYR A 126 20.83 7.18 -11.47
N ASP A 127 21.26 6.11 -12.15
CA ASP A 127 21.63 4.84 -11.49
C ASP A 127 22.94 4.96 -10.70
N HIS A 128 23.93 5.66 -11.25
CA HIS A 128 25.29 5.72 -10.69
C HIS A 128 25.36 6.26 -9.24
N ASN A 129 24.43 7.13 -8.87
CA ASN A 129 24.35 7.74 -7.54
C ASN A 129 23.03 7.41 -6.82
N ASN A 130 22.22 6.49 -7.36
CA ASN A 130 20.89 6.15 -6.85
C ASN A 130 20.00 7.39 -6.56
N SER A 131 19.91 8.30 -7.53
CA SER A 131 19.11 9.52 -7.40
C SER A 131 17.99 9.63 -8.43
N LEU A 132 17.00 10.46 -8.08
CA LEU A 132 15.87 10.85 -8.93
C LEU A 132 15.25 12.14 -8.42
N THR A 133 14.58 12.87 -9.29
CA THR A 133 13.61 13.91 -8.91
C THR A 133 12.21 13.29 -8.95
N LEU A 134 11.53 13.26 -7.80
CA LEU A 134 10.16 12.79 -7.69
C LEU A 134 9.21 13.97 -7.81
N ILE A 135 8.25 13.88 -8.73
CA ILE A 135 7.16 14.82 -8.90
C ILE A 135 5.89 14.18 -8.32
N TYR A 136 5.26 14.88 -7.39
CA TYR A 136 4.05 14.46 -6.71
C TYR A 136 2.94 15.46 -6.96
N ASP A 137 1.83 14.95 -7.47
CA ASP A 137 0.63 15.72 -7.78
C ASP A 137 -0.58 15.04 -7.13
N SER A 138 -1.29 15.78 -6.28
CA SER A 138 -2.46 15.30 -5.56
C SER A 138 -3.23 16.45 -4.92
N ASP A 139 -4.54 16.47 -5.19
CA ASP A 139 -5.50 17.40 -4.55
C ASP A 139 -5.47 17.34 -3.01
N ARG A 140 -5.05 16.20 -2.43
CA ARG A 140 -4.99 16.02 -0.97
C ARG A 140 -3.83 16.74 -0.30
N GLN A 141 -2.79 17.12 -1.05
CA GLN A 141 -1.59 17.79 -0.54
C GLN A 141 -0.93 17.08 0.66
N LEU A 142 -0.96 15.74 0.71
CA LEU A 142 -0.36 14.92 1.78
C LEU A 142 1.17 14.80 1.65
N CYS A 143 1.83 15.93 1.36
CA CYS A 143 3.27 16.06 1.15
C CYS A 143 4.09 15.51 2.34
N PRO A 144 3.70 15.76 3.61
CA PRO A 144 4.42 15.17 4.75
C PRO A 144 4.36 13.64 4.78
N VAL A 145 3.24 13.03 4.37
CA VAL A 145 3.11 11.56 4.27
C VAL A 145 4.08 11.04 3.21
N LEU A 146 4.17 11.68 2.05
CA LEU A 146 5.12 11.31 1.00
C LEU A 146 6.57 11.43 1.50
N TRP A 147 6.91 12.52 2.17
CA TRP A 147 8.24 12.69 2.77
C TRP A 147 8.59 11.52 3.68
N GLY A 148 7.68 11.21 4.62
CA GLY A 148 7.82 10.07 5.52
C GLY A 148 7.96 8.75 4.77
N ALA A 149 7.15 8.54 3.72
CA ALA A 149 7.21 7.34 2.90
C ALA A 149 8.56 7.16 2.22
N ILE A 150 9.19 8.23 1.72
CA ILE A 150 10.55 8.18 1.15
C ILE A 150 11.57 7.76 2.22
N GLU A 151 11.45 8.27 3.45
CA GLU A 151 12.29 7.87 4.58
C GLU A 151 12.07 6.41 4.98
N GLY A 152 10.81 5.96 5.05
CA GLY A 152 10.45 4.58 5.36
C GLY A 152 10.89 3.62 4.27
N ALA A 153 10.88 4.04 3.00
CA ALA A 153 11.46 3.27 1.90
C ALA A 153 12.97 3.06 2.10
N ALA A 154 13.72 4.10 2.47
CA ALA A 154 15.14 3.95 2.77
C ALA A 154 15.38 2.97 3.93
N GLU A 155 14.64 3.14 5.03
CA GLU A 155 14.76 2.28 6.21
C GLU A 155 14.43 0.81 5.90
N ARG A 156 13.37 0.55 5.15
CA ARG A 156 12.96 -0.81 4.74
C ARG A 156 14.10 -1.58 4.08
N TYR A 157 14.94 -0.90 3.30
CA TYR A 157 16.04 -1.51 2.56
C TYR A 157 17.42 -1.28 3.19
N GLY A 158 17.48 -0.80 4.45
CA GLY A 158 18.75 -0.55 5.13
C GLY A 158 19.60 0.53 4.44
N GLN A 159 18.94 1.52 3.85
CA GLN A 159 19.56 2.65 3.17
C GLN A 159 19.40 3.94 3.98
N LYS A 160 20.23 4.93 3.67
CA LYS A 160 20.01 6.33 4.02
C LYS A 160 19.42 7.06 2.82
N VAL A 161 18.67 8.12 3.08
CA VAL A 161 18.14 8.98 2.04
C VAL A 161 18.41 10.45 2.36
N ARG A 162 18.82 11.22 1.36
CA ARG A 162 18.81 12.68 1.39
C ARG A 162 17.65 13.15 0.53
N ILE A 163 16.80 13.99 1.11
CA ILE A 163 15.61 14.55 0.45
C ILE A 163 15.77 16.07 0.44
N GLN A 164 15.53 16.71 -0.69
CA GLN A 164 15.43 18.16 -0.79
C GLN A 164 14.14 18.53 -1.53
N GLU A 165 13.22 19.20 -0.84
CA GLU A 165 12.04 19.80 -1.48
C GLU A 165 12.47 21.00 -2.32
N LYS A 166 11.97 21.09 -3.54
CA LYS A 166 12.20 22.20 -4.47
C LYS A 166 10.96 23.06 -4.64
N THR A 167 9.80 22.41 -4.72
CA THR A 167 8.49 23.04 -4.87
C THR A 167 7.48 22.27 -4.01
N CYS A 168 6.42 22.93 -3.57
CA CYS A 168 5.39 22.31 -2.74
C CYS A 168 3.99 22.90 -3.00
N MET A 169 3.00 22.03 -3.22
CA MET A 169 1.60 22.43 -3.41
C MET A 169 1.03 23.22 -2.23
N ARG A 170 1.55 22.98 -1.03
CA ARG A 170 1.13 23.69 0.20
C ARG A 170 1.64 25.12 0.28
N VAL A 171 2.58 25.53 -0.58
CA VAL A 171 3.07 26.91 -0.69
C VAL A 171 2.66 27.59 -1.99
N GLY A 172 1.77 26.96 -2.78
CA GLY A 172 1.17 27.53 -3.99
C GLY A 172 1.75 27.04 -5.31
N ASP A 173 2.68 26.09 -5.31
CA ASP A 173 3.15 25.45 -6.56
C ASP A 173 2.12 24.45 -7.11
N ASP A 174 2.15 24.17 -8.41
CA ASP A 174 1.24 23.20 -9.04
C ASP A 174 1.47 21.76 -8.57
N VAL A 175 2.74 21.40 -8.30
CA VAL A 175 3.17 20.06 -7.90
C VAL A 175 4.33 20.14 -6.92
N CYS A 176 4.47 19.11 -6.08
CA CYS A 176 5.66 18.99 -5.23
C CYS A 176 6.80 18.32 -6.00
N ARG A 177 8.02 18.84 -5.82
CA ARG A 177 9.26 18.25 -6.38
C ARG A 177 10.25 17.94 -5.29
N PHE A 178 10.75 16.71 -5.27
CA PHE A 178 11.74 16.24 -4.30
C PHE A 178 12.96 15.67 -5.03
N ASP A 179 14.14 16.26 -4.81
CA ASP A 179 15.40 15.61 -5.17
C ASP A 179 15.70 14.56 -4.11
N VAL A 180 15.81 13.30 -4.53
CA VAL A 180 16.03 12.16 -3.63
C VAL A 180 17.33 11.45 -4.01
N VAL A 181 18.18 11.21 -3.02
CA VAL A 181 19.43 10.44 -3.20
C VAL A 181 19.50 9.35 -2.14
N PHE A 182 19.55 8.09 -2.58
CA PHE A 182 19.73 6.94 -1.69
C PHE A 182 21.20 6.56 -1.58
N SER A 183 21.61 6.12 -0.39
CA SER A 183 22.97 5.61 -0.16
C SER A 183 22.94 4.42 0.81
N PRO A 184 23.91 3.49 0.74
CA PRO A 184 24.00 2.39 1.69
C PRO A 184 24.16 2.92 3.13
N ALA A 185 23.47 2.32 4.11
CA ALA A 185 23.74 2.63 5.51
C ALA A 185 25.03 1.93 5.97
N ARG A 186 25.97 2.68 6.55
CA ARG A 186 27.30 2.18 7.00
C ARG A 186 27.24 1.02 8.01
N SER A 187 26.12 0.84 8.70
CA SER A 187 25.98 -0.10 9.83
C SER A 187 24.67 -0.88 9.81
N ALA A 188 23.88 -0.83 8.72
CA ALA A 188 22.66 -1.62 8.66
C ALA A 188 23.03 -3.10 8.55
N PRO A 189 22.54 -3.98 9.45
CA PRO A 189 22.58 -5.39 9.16
C PRO A 189 21.81 -5.59 7.85
N LYS A 190 22.45 -6.18 6.84
CA LYS A 190 21.72 -6.63 5.66
C LYS A 190 20.71 -7.65 6.19
N THR A 191 19.43 -7.30 6.24
CA THR A 191 18.38 -8.26 6.50
C THR A 191 18.31 -9.18 5.29
N GLN A 192 19.23 -10.15 5.23
CA GLN A 192 19.25 -11.17 4.20
C GLN A 192 18.16 -12.16 4.56
N LEU A 193 17.20 -12.31 3.65
CA LEU A 193 16.23 -13.37 3.75
C LEU A 193 16.97 -14.71 3.75
N SER A 194 16.59 -15.61 4.66
CA SER A 194 17.09 -16.98 4.64
C SER A 194 16.71 -17.66 3.31
N PRO A 195 17.42 -18.73 2.90
CA PRO A 195 17.04 -19.51 1.72
C PRO A 195 15.58 -19.97 1.76
N GLU A 196 15.07 -20.33 2.93
CA GLU A 196 13.67 -20.71 3.15
C GLU A 196 12.71 -19.53 2.92
N GLN A 197 13.04 -18.34 3.45
CA GLN A 197 12.24 -17.14 3.24
C GLN A 197 12.23 -16.70 1.77
N LEU A 198 13.36 -16.84 1.07
CA LEU A 198 13.43 -16.60 -0.38
C LEU A 198 12.57 -17.58 -1.16
N ALA A 199 12.64 -18.88 -0.84
CA ALA A 199 11.81 -19.89 -1.48
C ALA A 199 10.32 -19.64 -1.25
N GLN A 200 9.93 -19.26 -0.02
CA GLN A 200 8.55 -18.91 0.32
C GLN A 200 8.06 -17.68 -0.46
N ARG A 201 8.90 -16.64 -0.58
CA ARG A 201 8.61 -15.43 -1.38
C ARG A 201 8.40 -15.76 -2.85
N GLN A 202 9.30 -16.54 -3.45
CA GLN A 202 9.20 -16.96 -4.86
C GLN A 202 7.94 -17.82 -5.10
N LEU A 203 7.59 -18.68 -4.15
CA LEU A 203 6.40 -19.50 -4.23
C LEU A 203 5.11 -18.68 -4.13
N GLN A 204 5.06 -17.69 -3.23
CA GLN A 204 3.93 -16.76 -3.15
C GLN A 204 3.77 -15.98 -4.46
N GLN A 205 4.85 -15.41 -4.99
CA GLN A 205 4.81 -14.64 -6.23
C GLN A 205 4.33 -15.48 -7.43
N ARG A 206 4.77 -16.74 -7.52
CA ARG A 206 4.25 -17.68 -8.54
C ARG A 206 2.76 -17.96 -8.37
N THR A 207 2.29 -18.08 -7.12
CA THR A 207 0.86 -18.28 -6.82
C THR A 207 0.04 -17.05 -7.23
N ASP A 208 0.50 -15.85 -6.87
CA ASP A 208 -0.17 -14.60 -7.22
C ASP A 208 -0.26 -14.43 -8.74
N ASN A 209 0.84 -14.66 -9.47
CA ASN A 209 0.86 -14.58 -10.93
C ASN A 209 -0.09 -15.58 -11.60
N LEU A 210 -0.17 -16.81 -11.07
CA LEU A 210 -1.10 -17.83 -11.56
C LEU A 210 -2.56 -17.42 -11.32
N VAL A 211 -2.87 -16.94 -10.11
CA VAL A 211 -4.22 -16.44 -9.81
C VAL A 211 -4.59 -15.31 -10.76
N LEU A 212 -3.69 -14.34 -10.96
CA LEU A 212 -3.90 -13.23 -11.87
C LEU A 212 -4.13 -13.69 -13.31
N SER A 213 -3.39 -14.70 -13.80
CA SER A 213 -3.55 -15.21 -15.17
C SER A 213 -4.86 -15.97 -15.40
N MET A 214 -5.49 -16.47 -14.33
CA MET A 214 -6.74 -17.22 -14.40
C MET A 214 -7.98 -16.34 -14.27
N LEU A 215 -7.83 -15.10 -13.80
CA LEU A 215 -8.96 -14.19 -13.63
C LEU A 215 -9.43 -13.64 -14.99
N PRO A 216 -10.75 -13.63 -15.23
CA PRO A 216 -11.29 -13.08 -16.47
C PRO A 216 -11.18 -11.55 -16.47
N ALA A 217 -11.17 -10.96 -17.67
CA ALA A 217 -11.20 -9.49 -17.82
C ALA A 217 -12.60 -8.89 -17.60
N GLN A 218 -13.66 -9.70 -17.76
CA GLN A 218 -15.06 -9.31 -17.58
C GLN A 218 -15.81 -10.45 -16.89
N ARG A 219 -16.96 -10.14 -16.26
CA ARG A 219 -17.81 -11.13 -15.58
C ARG A 219 -17.02 -11.94 -14.55
N GLY A 220 -16.70 -11.29 -13.42
CA GLY A 220 -15.87 -11.86 -12.37
C GLY A 220 -16.33 -13.23 -11.86
N ILE A 221 -15.41 -13.95 -11.23
CA ILE A 221 -15.62 -15.31 -10.74
C ILE A 221 -15.51 -15.38 -9.22
N THR A 222 -16.18 -16.35 -8.61
CA THR A 222 -16.07 -16.61 -7.18
C THR A 222 -14.76 -17.33 -6.83
N LEU A 223 -14.39 -17.30 -5.55
CA LEU A 223 -13.26 -18.09 -5.03
C LEU A 223 -13.41 -19.59 -5.32
N ALA A 224 -14.64 -20.12 -5.26
CA ALA A 224 -14.92 -21.53 -5.54
C ALA A 224 -14.70 -21.88 -7.03
N GLN A 225 -15.14 -21.00 -7.93
CA GLN A 225 -14.91 -21.15 -9.37
C GLN A 225 -13.41 -21.10 -9.70
N LEU A 226 -12.69 -20.11 -9.16
CA LEU A 226 -11.24 -20.00 -9.31
C LEU A 226 -10.53 -21.28 -8.82
N GLN A 227 -10.93 -21.79 -7.65
CA GLN A 227 -10.38 -23.03 -7.11
C GLN A 227 -10.62 -24.22 -8.05
N SER A 228 -11.83 -24.34 -8.61
CA SER A 228 -12.16 -25.41 -9.56
C SER A 228 -11.32 -25.33 -10.83
N MET A 229 -11.12 -24.13 -11.37
CA MET A 229 -10.29 -23.89 -12.56
C MET A 229 -8.80 -24.19 -12.31
N LEU A 230 -8.31 -23.98 -11.08
CA LEU A 230 -6.92 -24.24 -10.73
C LEU A 230 -6.63 -25.72 -10.47
N ARG A 231 -7.62 -26.51 -10.03
CA ARG A 231 -7.45 -27.96 -9.81
C ARG A 231 -7.11 -28.73 -11.09
N THR A 232 -7.43 -28.19 -12.26
CA THR A 232 -7.07 -28.80 -13.55
C THR A 232 -5.63 -28.46 -13.98
N GLN A 233 -4.93 -27.59 -13.25
CA GLN A 233 -3.53 -27.23 -13.52
C GLN A 233 -2.57 -28.18 -12.79
N THR A 234 -1.78 -28.95 -13.53
CA THR A 234 -0.83 -29.95 -12.95
C THR A 234 0.45 -29.34 -12.38
N GLN A 235 0.70 -28.04 -12.60
CA GLN A 235 1.97 -27.39 -12.27
C GLN A 235 2.12 -26.96 -10.80
N PHE A 236 1.09 -27.07 -9.96
CA PHE A 236 1.11 -26.53 -8.60
C PHE A 236 0.71 -27.54 -7.52
N PRO A 237 1.36 -27.54 -6.34
CA PRO A 237 1.03 -28.50 -5.29
C PRO A 237 -0.38 -28.25 -4.73
N PRO A 238 -1.15 -29.31 -4.38
CA PRO A 238 -2.51 -29.17 -3.87
C PRO A 238 -2.63 -28.30 -2.60
N SER A 239 -1.57 -28.24 -1.79
CA SER A 239 -1.49 -27.38 -0.59
C SER A 239 -1.63 -25.88 -0.90
N HIS A 240 -1.25 -25.46 -2.12
CA HIS A 240 -1.33 -24.06 -2.58
C HIS A 240 -2.67 -23.72 -3.23
N MET A 241 -3.50 -24.73 -3.51
CA MET A 241 -4.86 -24.57 -4.04
C MET A 241 -5.92 -24.56 -2.93
N ARG A 242 -5.49 -24.41 -1.66
CA ARG A 242 -6.40 -24.23 -0.52
C ARG A 242 -7.11 -22.88 -0.64
N PRO A 243 -8.41 -22.79 -0.30
CA PRO A 243 -9.17 -21.53 -0.42
C PRO A 243 -8.51 -20.35 0.29
N SER A 244 -7.89 -20.58 1.46
CA SER A 244 -7.18 -19.54 2.20
C SER A 244 -5.99 -18.94 1.45
N ARG A 245 -5.21 -19.77 0.73
CA ARG A 245 -4.06 -19.30 -0.07
C ARG A 245 -4.49 -18.54 -1.31
N LEU A 246 -5.54 -19.01 -1.97
CA LEU A 246 -6.12 -18.31 -3.11
C LEU A 246 -6.73 -16.97 -2.70
N LEU A 247 -7.42 -16.92 -1.55
CA LEU A 247 -7.95 -15.69 -0.99
C LEU A 247 -6.83 -14.71 -0.62
N GLU A 248 -5.73 -15.19 -0.02
CA GLU A 248 -4.54 -14.39 0.28
C GLU A 248 -3.93 -13.80 -1.00
N ALA A 249 -3.75 -14.60 -2.05
CA ALA A 249 -3.27 -14.12 -3.34
C ALA A 249 -4.19 -13.07 -3.97
N LEU A 250 -5.52 -13.30 -3.96
CA LEU A 250 -6.51 -12.32 -4.42
C LEU A 250 -6.42 -11.00 -3.63
N GLN A 251 -6.19 -11.08 -2.32
CA GLN A 251 -6.01 -9.91 -1.49
C GLN A 251 -4.72 -9.15 -1.84
N HIS A 252 -3.59 -9.83 -2.03
CA HIS A 252 -2.34 -9.19 -2.44
C HIS A 252 -2.49 -8.46 -3.78
N LEU A 253 -3.10 -9.13 -4.77
CA LEU A 253 -3.32 -8.57 -6.08
C LEU A 253 -4.31 -7.39 -6.06
N SER A 254 -5.34 -7.45 -5.21
CA SER A 254 -6.30 -6.34 -5.03
C SER A 254 -5.59 -5.11 -4.45
N HIS A 255 -4.75 -5.28 -3.42
CA HIS A 255 -3.96 -4.18 -2.86
C HIS A 255 -2.90 -3.65 -3.83
N ALA A 256 -2.52 -4.43 -4.85
CA ALA A 256 -1.65 -3.98 -5.94
C ALA A 256 -2.41 -3.32 -7.11
N GLY A 257 -3.75 -3.20 -7.03
CA GLY A 257 -4.58 -2.65 -8.10
C GLY A 257 -4.79 -3.58 -9.30
N LEU A 258 -4.37 -4.84 -9.22
CA LEU A 258 -4.39 -5.79 -10.34
C LEU A 258 -5.67 -6.63 -10.40
N VAL A 259 -6.41 -6.67 -9.30
CA VAL A 259 -7.66 -7.43 -9.17
C VAL A 259 -8.72 -6.53 -8.59
N ALA A 260 -9.81 -6.39 -9.32
CA ALA A 260 -11.02 -5.75 -8.85
C ALA A 260 -11.98 -6.81 -8.29
N ASN A 261 -12.86 -6.39 -7.39
CA ASN A 261 -13.78 -7.30 -6.74
C ASN A 261 -15.05 -6.57 -6.25
N THR A 262 -16.12 -7.32 -6.01
CA THR A 262 -17.39 -6.79 -5.49
C THR A 262 -17.41 -6.66 -3.97
N ALA A 263 -16.24 -6.62 -3.30
CA ALA A 263 -16.23 -6.41 -1.86
C ALA A 263 -16.99 -5.13 -1.54
N ASN A 264 -17.86 -5.21 -0.52
CA ASN A 264 -18.66 -4.09 0.00
C ASN A 264 -19.86 -3.67 -0.86
N GLU A 265 -20.17 -4.37 -1.94
CA GLU A 265 -21.48 -4.25 -2.57
C GLU A 265 -22.58 -4.86 -1.67
N PRO A 266 -23.83 -4.35 -1.72
CA PRO A 266 -24.93 -4.95 -0.98
C PRO A 266 -25.09 -6.45 -1.30
N GLY A 267 -25.09 -7.30 -0.26
CA GLY A 267 -25.20 -8.76 -0.42
C GLY A 267 -23.87 -9.49 -0.69
N ASP A 268 -22.73 -8.79 -0.67
CA ASP A 268 -21.41 -9.41 -0.69
C ASP A 268 -21.19 -10.34 0.51
N SER A 269 -20.58 -11.49 0.23
CA SER A 269 -20.10 -12.46 1.21
C SER A 269 -18.83 -13.10 0.68
N LEU A 270 -18.03 -13.72 1.55
CA LEU A 270 -16.80 -14.42 1.12
C LEU A 270 -17.04 -15.48 0.03
N THR A 271 -18.25 -16.05 -0.04
CA THR A 271 -18.62 -17.08 -1.01
C THR A 271 -19.26 -16.53 -2.29
N SER A 272 -19.90 -15.36 -2.22
CA SER A 272 -20.56 -14.71 -3.36
C SER A 272 -19.69 -13.66 -4.04
N ARG A 273 -18.60 -13.21 -3.39
CA ARG A 273 -17.70 -12.19 -3.93
C ARG A 273 -17.16 -12.60 -5.28
N LEU A 274 -17.24 -11.68 -6.23
CA LEU A 274 -16.71 -11.85 -7.57
C LEU A 274 -15.36 -11.15 -7.67
N TYR A 275 -14.44 -11.77 -8.39
CA TYR A 275 -13.09 -11.27 -8.65
C TYR A 275 -12.83 -11.27 -10.16
N TRP A 276 -12.23 -10.20 -10.66
CA TRP A 276 -11.82 -10.09 -12.06
C TRP A 276 -10.52 -9.32 -12.17
N ARG A 277 -9.85 -9.47 -13.31
CA ARG A 277 -8.63 -8.74 -13.60
C ARG A 277 -8.95 -7.27 -13.79
N ALA A 278 -8.22 -6.40 -13.10
CA ALA A 278 -8.40 -4.95 -13.27
C ALA A 278 -8.06 -4.52 -14.70
N PRO A 279 -8.69 -3.46 -15.23
CA PRO A 279 -8.38 -2.93 -16.56
C PRO A 279 -6.91 -2.52 -16.67
N THR A 280 -6.31 -2.76 -17.85
CA THR A 280 -4.93 -2.33 -18.18
C THR A 280 -4.89 -1.00 -18.93
N PHE A 281 -6.05 -0.48 -19.32
CA PHE A 281 -6.23 0.79 -20.00
C PHE A 281 -7.19 1.64 -19.17
N ASP A 282 -7.07 2.95 -19.32
CA ASP A 282 -7.98 3.88 -18.66
C ASP A 282 -9.39 3.70 -19.26
N VAL A 283 -10.38 3.60 -18.38
CA VAL A 283 -11.79 3.37 -18.72
C VAL A 283 -12.50 4.68 -18.95
#